data_AF-A0A9D4AHZ2-F1
#
_entry.id   AF-A0A9D4AHZ2-F1
#
_cell.length_a   1.000
_cell.length_b   1.000
_cell.length_c   1.000
_cell.angle_alpha   90.00
_cell.angle_beta   90.00
_cell.angle_gamma   90.00
#
_symmetry.space_group_name_H-M   'P 1'
#
loop_
_entity.id
_entity.type
_entity.pdbx_description
1 polymer ?
#
loop_
_entity_poly.entity_id
_entity_poly.type
_entity_poly.pdbx_seq_one_letter_code
_entity_poly.pdbx_strand_id
1 'polypeptide(L)'
;MAYFEFLPVEKDGATMSEQIQFNAKPVDLVNVKPGHYYELLVTTYGGLYRYKVGDILKVIGFHNNTPQFQFIERQNVILSIESDKTSELDLLNAVNEAKTLLDPLGSMLRWYTSHVDASSIPGHYVVFWELKAKEGNDNIVELDRTIMAECCCRMEESLGFIYRLYRKENAIAALEMKVLKQASFEVLMDYCVSQGASLSQYKGPSCIKSKEAIKILDSRVMARFFSPKKPKEFG
;
A
#
# COMPACT_ATOMS: atom_id res chain seq x y z
N MET A 1 -8.85 13.58 -27.46
CA MET A 1 -8.73 14.85 -26.70
C MET A 1 -9.44 14.70 -25.37
N ALA A 2 -8.98 15.36 -24.32
CA ALA A 2 -9.62 15.37 -23.01
C ALA A 2 -9.57 16.79 -22.43
N TYR A 3 -10.51 17.11 -21.56
CA TYR A 3 -10.49 18.30 -20.73
C TYR A 3 -9.97 17.93 -19.34
N PHE A 4 -9.06 18.74 -18.80
CA PHE A 4 -8.35 18.47 -17.56
C PHE A 4 -8.67 19.53 -16.51
N GLU A 5 -9.16 19.08 -15.36
CA GLU A 5 -9.37 19.87 -14.16
C GLU A 5 -8.52 19.29 -13.03
N PHE A 6 -8.23 20.13 -12.04
CA PHE A 6 -7.30 19.80 -10.95
C PHE A 6 -7.93 20.16 -9.63
N LEU A 7 -8.17 19.18 -8.77
CA LEU A 7 -8.71 19.41 -7.44
C LEU A 7 -7.54 19.66 -6.47
N PRO A 8 -7.45 20.81 -5.80
CA PRO A 8 -6.35 21.09 -4.87
C PRO A 8 -6.27 20.06 -3.73
N VAL A 9 -5.05 19.64 -3.38
CA VAL A 9 -4.76 18.74 -2.26
C VAL A 9 -3.81 19.43 -1.29
N GLU A 10 -4.21 19.58 -0.04
CA GLU A 10 -3.34 20.11 1.03
C GLU A 10 -2.41 19.00 1.53
N LYS A 11 -1.10 19.29 1.56
CA LYS A 11 -0.08 18.39 2.08
C LYS A 11 0.42 18.94 3.42
N ASP A 12 -0.32 18.66 4.48
CA ASP A 12 0.22 18.84 5.83
C ASP A 12 1.10 17.63 6.19
N GLY A 13 2.23 17.91 6.82
CA GLY A 13 3.29 16.94 7.08
C GLY A 13 2.78 15.63 7.68
N ALA A 14 3.15 14.53 7.02
CA ALA A 14 3.00 13.12 7.43
C ALA A 14 1.69 12.38 7.13
N THR A 15 0.62 13.00 6.60
CA THR A 15 -0.50 12.23 6.04
C THR A 15 -1.25 13.04 4.98
N MET A 16 -1.64 12.43 3.86
CA MET A 16 -2.68 12.99 2.98
C MET A 16 -4.00 12.98 3.74
N SER A 17 -4.24 13.99 4.57
CA SER A 17 -5.57 14.21 5.12
C SER A 17 -6.45 14.63 3.96
N GLU A 18 -7.35 13.73 3.56
CA GLU A 18 -8.63 14.14 3.01
C GLU A 18 -9.39 14.89 4.12
N GLN A 19 -8.94 16.08 4.49
CA GLN A 19 -9.95 17.11 4.68
C GLN A 19 -10.55 17.29 3.30
N ILE A 20 -11.61 16.53 3.05
CA ILE A 20 -12.57 16.83 2.01
C ILE A 20 -13.00 18.26 2.31
N GLN A 21 -12.30 19.25 1.75
CA GLN A 21 -12.84 20.58 1.60
C GLN A 21 -14.04 20.35 0.67
N PHE A 22 -15.20 20.15 1.27
CA PHE A 22 -16.51 20.07 0.62
C PHE A 22 -16.80 21.31 -0.26
N ASN A 23 -15.89 22.29 -0.32
CA ASN A 23 -15.94 23.52 -1.09
C ASN A 23 -14.70 23.80 -1.96
N ALA A 24 -13.72 22.90 -2.07
CA ALA A 24 -12.58 23.13 -2.98
C ALA A 24 -13.05 23.00 -4.43
N LYS A 25 -13.14 24.13 -5.13
CA LYS A 25 -13.49 24.13 -6.56
C LYS A 25 -12.30 23.64 -7.37
N PRO A 26 -12.50 22.71 -8.33
CA PRO A 26 -11.43 22.37 -9.25
C PRO A 26 -10.96 23.59 -10.02
N VAL A 27 -9.67 23.60 -10.33
CA VAL A 27 -9.05 24.62 -11.16
C VAL A 27 -8.75 24.07 -12.54
N ASP A 28 -8.86 24.93 -13.54
CA ASP A 28 -8.49 24.58 -14.91
C ASP A 28 -6.98 24.38 -15.05
N LEU A 29 -6.57 23.65 -16.10
CA LEU A 29 -5.17 23.36 -16.42
C LEU A 29 -4.23 24.58 -16.36
N VAL A 30 -4.68 25.75 -16.80
CA VAL A 30 -3.87 26.97 -16.84
C VAL A 30 -3.77 27.70 -15.49
N ASN A 31 -4.60 27.34 -14.51
CA ASN A 31 -4.73 28.01 -13.22
C ASN A 31 -4.05 27.25 -12.07
N VAL A 32 -3.34 26.16 -12.38
CA VAL A 32 -2.55 25.41 -11.40
C VAL A 32 -1.34 26.21 -10.93
N LYS A 33 -0.91 26.03 -9.68
CA LYS A 33 0.18 26.80 -9.08
C LYS A 33 1.43 25.94 -8.86
N PRO A 34 2.65 26.41 -9.21
CA PRO A 34 3.89 25.72 -8.89
C PRO A 34 3.99 25.36 -7.40
N GLY A 35 4.57 24.20 -7.11
CA GLY A 35 4.76 23.69 -5.75
C GLY A 35 3.51 23.10 -5.09
N HIS A 36 2.33 23.29 -5.66
CA HIS A 36 1.07 22.75 -5.13
C HIS A 36 0.76 21.36 -5.69
N TYR A 37 -0.09 20.63 -4.96
CA TYR A 37 -0.51 19.27 -5.27
C TYR A 37 -1.97 19.27 -5.71
N TYR A 38 -2.29 18.43 -6.68
CA TYR A 38 -3.63 18.33 -7.25
C TYR A 38 -4.01 16.89 -7.56
N GLU A 39 -5.26 16.52 -7.30
CA GLU A 39 -5.89 15.30 -7.81
C GLU A 39 -6.39 15.58 -9.25
N LEU A 40 -6.05 14.69 -10.19
CA LEU A 40 -6.44 14.84 -11.60
C LEU A 40 -7.89 14.45 -11.85
N LEU A 41 -8.64 15.36 -12.49
CA LEU A 41 -9.97 15.12 -13.02
C LEU A 41 -9.94 15.16 -14.55
N VAL A 42 -10.60 14.20 -15.21
CA VAL A 42 -10.67 14.12 -16.67
C VAL A 42 -12.10 14.09 -17.18
N THR A 43 -12.36 14.86 -18.24
CA THR A 43 -13.55 14.73 -19.07
C THR A 43 -13.12 14.31 -20.48
N THR A 44 -13.67 13.20 -20.99
CA THR A 44 -13.24 12.60 -22.27
C THR A 44 -14.41 12.43 -23.23
N TYR A 45 -14.11 12.33 -24.54
CA TYR A 45 -15.13 12.04 -25.56
C TYR A 45 -15.79 10.66 -25.39
N GLY A 46 -15.18 9.75 -24.61
CA GLY A 46 -15.71 8.43 -24.30
C GLY A 46 -16.80 8.42 -23.21
N GLY A 47 -17.27 9.59 -22.76
CA GLY A 47 -18.37 9.70 -21.80
C GLY A 47 -17.95 9.72 -20.33
N LEU A 48 -16.66 9.93 -20.03
CA LEU A 48 -16.22 10.24 -18.67
C LEU A 48 -16.39 11.74 -18.43
N TYR A 49 -17.10 12.13 -17.37
CA TYR A 49 -17.36 13.52 -17.00
C TYR A 49 -16.81 13.79 -15.61
N ARG A 50 -15.84 14.72 -15.51
CA ARG A 50 -15.17 15.10 -14.26
C ARG A 50 -14.72 13.87 -13.45
N TYR A 51 -14.25 12.85 -14.16
CA TYR A 51 -13.88 11.58 -13.56
C TYR A 51 -12.58 11.75 -12.77
N LYS A 52 -12.62 11.35 -11.50
CA LYS A 52 -11.46 11.29 -10.62
C LYS A 52 -10.53 10.18 -11.08
N VAL A 53 -9.37 10.55 -11.62
CA VAL A 53 -8.33 9.58 -12.02
C VAL A 53 -7.68 8.94 -10.78
N GLY A 54 -7.64 9.70 -9.68
CA GLY A 54 -6.97 9.36 -8.43
C GLY A 54 -5.48 9.71 -8.43
N ASP A 55 -4.90 10.16 -9.54
CA ASP A 55 -3.49 10.55 -9.60
C ASP A 55 -3.27 11.89 -8.88
N ILE A 56 -2.29 11.94 -7.98
CA ILE A 56 -1.80 13.13 -7.30
C ILE A 56 -0.56 13.66 -8.02
N LEU A 57 -0.67 14.90 -8.48
CA LEU A 57 0.33 15.56 -9.31
C LEU A 57 0.83 16.81 -8.60
N LYS A 58 2.15 16.99 -8.56
CA LYS A 58 2.78 18.23 -8.12
C LYS A 58 3.17 19.07 -9.32
N VAL A 59 2.77 20.34 -9.35
CA VAL A 59 3.22 21.27 -10.39
C VAL A 59 4.68 21.63 -10.15
N ILE A 60 5.56 21.29 -11.08
CA ILE A 60 7.00 21.58 -10.99
C ILE A 60 7.42 22.81 -11.78
N GLY A 61 6.61 23.24 -12.74
CA GLY A 61 6.91 24.38 -13.60
C GLY A 61 5.97 24.44 -14.79
N PHE A 62 6.34 25.24 -15.78
CA PHE A 62 5.60 25.42 -17.02
C PHE A 62 6.55 25.40 -18.21
N HIS A 63 6.13 24.73 -19.28
CA HIS A 63 6.74 24.88 -20.59
C HIS A 63 5.82 25.77 -21.44
N ASN A 64 6.25 27.02 -21.66
CA ASN A 64 5.38 28.09 -22.15
C ASN A 64 4.14 28.21 -21.24
N ASN A 65 2.93 28.06 -21.78
CA ASN A 65 1.67 28.11 -21.03
C ASN A 65 1.18 26.71 -20.58
N THR A 66 1.94 25.64 -20.82
CA THR A 66 1.53 24.28 -20.47
C THR A 66 2.19 23.85 -19.15
N PRO A 67 1.41 23.48 -18.11
CA PRO A 67 1.98 23.05 -16.84
C PRO A 67 2.75 21.74 -16.99
N GLN A 68 3.82 21.61 -16.20
CA GLN A 68 4.60 20.38 -16.06
C GLN A 68 4.36 19.81 -14.67
N PHE A 69 4.12 18.49 -14.62
CA PHE A 69 3.78 17.79 -13.39
C PHE A 69 4.83 16.73 -13.05
N GLN A 70 5.17 16.64 -11.78
CA GLN A 70 5.79 15.47 -11.19
C GLN A 70 4.67 14.57 -10.63
N PHE A 71 4.65 13.32 -11.09
CA PHE A 71 3.78 12.30 -10.49
C PHE A 71 4.24 12.02 -9.06
N ILE A 72 3.30 12.05 -8.11
CA ILE A 72 3.58 11.81 -6.69
C ILE A 72 3.10 10.41 -6.32
N GLU A 73 1.80 10.18 -6.46
CA GLU A 73 1.17 8.92 -6.12
C GLU A 73 -0.18 8.82 -6.83
N ARG A 74 -0.82 7.67 -6.70
CA ARG A 74 -2.24 7.51 -6.98
C ARG A 74 -2.92 7.30 -5.64
N GLN A 75 -4.03 7.99 -5.37
CA GLN A 75 -4.99 7.73 -4.28
C GLN A 75 -5.67 6.36 -4.47
N ASN A 76 -4.86 5.31 -4.64
CA ASN A 76 -5.28 3.94 -4.55
C ASN A 76 -5.05 3.52 -3.11
N VAL A 77 -6.06 3.80 -2.28
CA VAL A 77 -6.19 3.16 -0.99
C VAL A 77 -6.25 1.65 -1.24
N ILE A 78 -5.17 0.95 -0.87
CA ILE A 78 -5.07 -0.49 -1.08
C ILE A 78 -5.56 -1.26 0.14
N LEU A 79 -5.47 -0.67 1.34
CA LEU A 79 -5.97 -1.21 2.59
C LEU A 79 -6.76 -0.13 3.33
N SER A 80 -7.87 -0.53 3.94
CA SER A 80 -8.75 0.35 4.71
C SER A 80 -9.65 -0.47 5.63
N ILE A 81 -9.67 -0.09 6.90
CA ILE A 81 -10.61 -0.50 7.95
C ILE A 81 -11.14 0.79 8.60
N GLU A 82 -12.46 0.87 8.79
CA GLU A 82 -13.13 2.10 9.24
C GLU A 82 -12.83 3.28 8.30
N SER A 83 -12.28 4.38 8.83
CA SER A 83 -11.87 5.55 8.04
C SER A 83 -10.36 5.61 7.74
N ASP A 84 -9.59 4.58 8.14
CA ASP A 84 -8.17 4.50 7.83
C ASP A 84 -7.97 4.28 6.32
N LYS A 85 -6.94 4.92 5.77
CA LYS A 85 -6.60 4.83 4.35
C LYS A 85 -5.11 4.62 4.23
N THR A 86 -4.71 3.44 3.77
CA THR A 86 -3.31 3.09 3.52
C THR A 86 -3.08 2.93 2.02
N SER A 87 -2.17 3.76 1.48
CA SER A 87 -1.77 3.70 0.07
C SER A 87 -0.75 2.59 -0.18
N GLU A 88 -0.50 2.30 -1.46
CA GLU A 88 0.57 1.37 -1.86
C GLU A 88 1.95 1.86 -1.42
N LEU A 89 2.18 3.17 -1.45
CA LEU A 89 3.44 3.78 -1.02
C LEU A 89 3.63 3.65 0.49
N ASP A 90 2.58 3.87 1.29
CA ASP A 90 2.64 3.72 2.74
C ASP A 90 2.98 2.28 3.12
N LEU A 91 2.33 1.30 2.49
CA LEU A 91 2.61 -0.12 2.73
C LEU A 91 4.04 -0.48 2.29
N LEU A 92 4.49 -0.01 1.12
CA LEU A 92 5.85 -0.23 0.65
C LEU A 92 6.89 0.31 1.62
N ASN A 93 6.67 1.53 2.15
CA ASN A 93 7.55 2.14 3.15
C ASN A 93 7.56 1.32 4.45
N ALA A 94 6.38 0.91 4.94
CA ALA A 94 6.28 0.08 6.14
C ALA A 94 7.01 -1.27 5.99
N VAL A 95 6.88 -1.92 4.83
CA VAL A 95 7.62 -3.15 4.50
C VAL A 95 9.12 -2.90 4.42
N ASN A 96 9.55 -1.77 3.83
CA ASN A 96 10.96 -1.41 3.74
C ASN A 96 11.58 -1.16 5.12
N GLU A 97 10.86 -0.54 6.04
CA GLU A 97 11.32 -0.35 7.42
C GLU A 97 11.45 -1.68 8.15
N ALA A 98 10.45 -2.55 8.05
CA ALA A 98 10.44 -3.84 8.73
C ALA A 98 11.49 -4.82 8.19
N LYS A 99 11.71 -4.87 6.87
CA LYS A 99 12.64 -5.84 6.27
C LYS A 99 14.11 -5.62 6.69
N THR A 100 14.46 -4.42 7.17
CA THR A 100 15.81 -4.13 7.72
C THR A 100 16.15 -5.04 8.91
N LEU A 101 15.14 -5.50 9.64
CA LEU A 101 15.30 -6.40 10.78
C LEU A 101 15.62 -7.84 10.36
N LEU A 102 15.48 -8.19 9.08
CA LEU A 102 15.84 -9.50 8.55
C LEU A 102 17.35 -9.64 8.26
N ASP A 103 18.08 -8.53 8.19
CA ASP A 103 19.50 -8.54 7.83
C ASP A 103 20.35 -9.42 8.76
N PRO A 104 20.20 -9.38 10.10
CA PRO A 104 20.93 -10.25 11.02
C PRO A 104 20.59 -11.74 10.87
N LEU A 105 19.39 -12.08 10.38
CA LEU A 105 18.94 -13.45 10.17
C LEU A 105 19.47 -14.06 8.86
N GLY A 106 20.24 -13.29 8.07
CA GLY A 106 20.67 -13.73 6.75
C GLY A 106 19.48 -14.05 5.83
N SER A 107 18.33 -13.41 6.05
CA SER A 107 17.10 -13.62 5.27
C SER A 107 16.79 -12.37 4.45
N MET A 108 16.12 -12.54 3.31
CA MET A 108 15.66 -11.45 2.47
C MET A 108 14.21 -11.65 2.05
N LEU A 109 13.48 -10.55 1.97
CA LEU A 109 12.12 -10.53 1.44
C LEU A 109 12.16 -10.59 -0.09
N ARG A 110 11.59 -11.64 -0.69
CA ARG A 110 11.51 -11.81 -2.15
C ARG A 110 10.28 -11.12 -2.70
N TRP A 111 9.13 -11.35 -2.07
CA TRP A 111 7.83 -10.82 -2.49
C TRP A 111 6.93 -10.59 -1.29
N TYR A 112 6.01 -9.63 -1.43
CA TYR A 112 4.94 -9.39 -0.47
C TYR A 112 3.64 -9.01 -1.16
N THR A 113 2.53 -9.21 -0.44
CA THR A 113 1.21 -8.70 -0.78
C THR A 113 0.39 -8.54 0.49
N SER A 114 -0.80 -7.97 0.40
CA SER A 114 -1.64 -7.67 1.55
C SER A 114 -3.12 -7.89 1.27
N HIS A 115 -3.92 -7.97 2.33
CA HIS A 115 -5.36 -7.78 2.26
C HIS A 115 -5.90 -7.35 3.63
N VAL A 116 -7.16 -6.93 3.65
CA VAL A 116 -7.91 -6.69 4.89
C VAL A 116 -8.63 -7.98 5.26
N ASP A 117 -8.42 -8.44 6.49
CA ASP A 117 -9.23 -9.50 7.07
C ASP A 117 -10.33 -8.88 7.94
N ALA A 118 -11.56 -9.02 7.46
CA ALA A 118 -12.78 -8.57 8.14
C ALA A 118 -13.59 -9.75 8.70
N SER A 119 -12.98 -10.93 8.85
CA SER A 119 -13.63 -12.10 9.46
C SER A 119 -13.76 -11.98 10.99
N SER A 120 -12.92 -11.15 11.63
CA SER A 120 -13.01 -10.76 13.03
C SER A 120 -13.49 -9.32 13.19
N ILE A 121 -14.00 -9.00 14.39
CA ILE A 121 -14.36 -7.63 14.79
C ILE A 121 -13.57 -7.27 16.06
N PRO A 122 -12.68 -6.27 16.02
CA PRO A 122 -12.31 -5.48 14.84
C PRO A 122 -11.53 -6.30 13.79
N GLY A 123 -11.57 -5.87 12.53
CA GLY A 123 -10.75 -6.43 11.46
C GLY A 123 -9.28 -5.99 11.59
N HIS A 124 -8.39 -6.58 10.79
CA HIS A 124 -6.96 -6.25 10.79
C HIS A 124 -6.34 -6.34 9.40
N TYR A 125 -5.16 -5.75 9.28
CA TYR A 125 -4.33 -5.89 8.08
C TYR A 125 -3.57 -7.21 8.12
N VAL A 126 -3.57 -7.91 7.00
CA VAL A 126 -2.77 -9.12 6.80
C VAL A 126 -1.76 -8.87 5.70
N VAL A 127 -0.50 -9.15 5.98
CA VAL A 127 0.60 -9.02 5.01
C VAL A 127 1.26 -10.39 4.82
N PHE A 128 1.33 -10.86 3.59
CA PHE A 128 1.99 -12.10 3.23
C PHE A 128 3.42 -11.84 2.78
N TRP A 129 4.39 -12.57 3.36
CA TRP A 129 5.82 -12.45 3.02
C TRP A 129 6.36 -13.77 2.47
N GLU A 130 6.96 -13.75 1.29
CA GLU A 130 7.79 -14.85 0.79
C GLU A 130 9.26 -14.50 1.02
N LEU A 131 9.92 -15.27 1.90
CA LEU A 131 11.31 -15.06 2.29
C LEU A 131 12.25 -16.03 1.58
N LYS A 132 13.49 -15.58 1.35
CA LYS A 132 14.59 -16.40 0.82
C LYS A 132 15.83 -16.19 1.69
N ALA A 133 16.62 -17.24 1.91
CA ALA A 133 17.93 -17.10 2.55
C ALA A 133 18.89 -16.30 1.64
N LYS A 134 19.73 -15.44 2.23
CA LYS A 134 20.82 -14.77 1.51
C LYS A 134 21.86 -15.80 1.05
N GLU A 135 22.56 -15.49 -0.04
CA GLU A 135 23.58 -16.36 -0.61
C GLU A 135 24.66 -16.69 0.45
N GLY A 136 24.92 -17.98 0.67
CA GLY A 136 25.90 -18.47 1.65
C GLY A 136 25.31 -19.20 2.86
N ASN A 137 24.00 -19.14 3.09
CA ASN A 137 23.32 -19.97 4.10
C ASN A 137 22.77 -21.28 3.48
N ASP A 138 22.50 -22.29 4.31
CA ASP A 138 22.03 -23.65 3.94
C ASP A 138 20.63 -23.71 3.27
N ASN A 139 20.18 -22.64 2.59
CA ASN A 139 18.84 -22.43 2.05
C ASN A 139 17.69 -22.50 3.08
N ILE A 140 18.01 -22.62 4.37
CA ILE A 140 17.02 -22.62 5.45
C ILE A 140 16.74 -21.18 5.87
N VAL A 141 15.47 -20.78 5.78
CA VAL A 141 14.99 -19.51 6.35
C VAL A 141 14.73 -19.74 7.82
N GLU A 142 15.56 -19.17 8.68
CA GLU A 142 15.34 -19.19 10.12
C GLU A 142 14.30 -18.13 10.51
N LEU A 143 13.23 -18.57 11.20
CA LEU A 143 12.14 -17.70 11.64
C LEU A 143 12.24 -17.46 13.14
N ASP A 144 13.00 -16.45 13.54
CA ASP A 144 13.01 -16.00 14.93
C ASP A 144 11.69 -15.30 15.27
N ARG A 145 10.92 -15.86 16.21
CA ARG A 145 9.59 -15.33 16.58
C ARG A 145 9.65 -13.88 17.07
N THR A 146 10.72 -13.51 17.76
CA THR A 146 10.91 -12.17 18.33
C THR A 146 11.14 -11.16 17.21
N ILE A 147 12.01 -11.49 16.27
CA ILE A 147 12.31 -10.62 15.11
C ILE A 147 11.09 -10.50 14.21
N MET A 148 10.35 -11.58 13.95
CA MET A 148 9.14 -11.53 13.11
C MET A 148 8.01 -10.73 13.77
N ALA A 149 7.86 -10.83 15.10
CA ALA A 149 6.92 -9.99 15.85
C ALA A 149 7.35 -8.51 15.83
N GLU A 150 8.65 -8.23 15.95
CA GLU A 150 9.18 -6.87 15.85
C GLU A 150 9.05 -6.29 14.44
N CYS A 151 9.13 -7.11 13.39
CA CYS A 151 8.78 -6.69 12.02
C CYS A 151 7.34 -6.21 11.96
N CYS A 152 6.39 -6.91 12.60
CA CYS A 152 4.99 -6.47 12.66
C CYS A 152 4.87 -5.13 13.40
N CYS A 153 5.55 -4.95 14.54
CA CYS A 153 5.60 -3.67 15.26
C CYS A 153 6.12 -2.55 14.35
N ARG A 154 7.26 -2.77 13.69
CA ARG A 154 7.91 -1.77 12.84
C ARG A 154 7.00 -1.36 11.68
N MET A 155 6.32 -2.32 11.05
CA MET A 155 5.34 -2.02 10.02
C MET A 155 4.25 -1.09 10.55
N GLU A 156 3.65 -1.40 11.70
CA GLU A 156 2.59 -0.58 12.27
C GLU A 156 3.05 0.81 12.70
N GLU A 157 4.27 0.94 13.19
CA GLU A 157 4.87 2.25 13.54
C GLU A 157 5.09 3.13 12.31
N SER A 158 5.33 2.53 11.14
CA SER A 158 5.52 3.22 9.85
C SER A 158 4.21 3.53 9.10
N LEU A 159 3.06 3.01 9.54
CA LEU A 159 1.77 3.30 8.93
C LEU A 159 1.24 4.69 9.33
N GLY A 160 0.28 5.18 8.55
CA GLY A 160 -0.31 6.51 8.72
C GLY A 160 -0.91 6.75 10.11
N PHE A 161 -1.02 8.03 10.49
CA PHE A 161 -1.53 8.44 11.81
C PHE A 161 -2.90 7.83 12.15
N ILE A 162 -3.84 7.81 11.20
CA ILE A 162 -5.20 7.28 11.43
C ILE A 162 -5.18 5.78 11.76
N TYR A 163 -4.37 4.99 11.04
CA TYR A 163 -4.20 3.56 11.35
C TYR A 163 -3.68 3.37 12.79
N ARG A 164 -2.63 4.12 13.18
CA ARG A 164 -2.04 4.03 14.52
C ARG A 164 -3.01 4.45 15.63
N LEU A 165 -3.80 5.50 15.39
CA LEU A 165 -4.86 5.94 16.29
C LEU A 165 -5.90 4.84 16.51
N TYR A 166 -6.41 4.25 15.43
CA TYR A 166 -7.42 3.18 15.52
C TYR A 166 -6.89 1.87 16.10
N ARG A 167 -5.61 1.55 15.90
CA ARG A 167 -4.95 0.45 16.64
C ARG A 167 -4.90 0.73 18.14
N LYS A 168 -4.70 1.99 18.54
CA LYS A 168 -4.69 2.39 19.95
C LYS A 168 -6.08 2.32 20.58
N GLU A 169 -7.11 2.73 19.85
CA GLU A 169 -8.52 2.70 20.28
C GLU A 169 -9.16 1.30 20.20
N ASN A 170 -8.45 0.30 19.67
CA ASN A 170 -8.95 -1.05 19.39
C ASN A 170 -10.07 -1.08 18.32
N ALA A 171 -10.11 -0.10 17.43
CA ALA A 171 -10.95 -0.10 16.24
C ALA A 171 -10.33 -0.93 15.09
N ILE A 172 -9.01 -1.14 15.11
CA ILE A 172 -8.29 -2.08 14.24
C ILE A 172 -7.55 -3.09 15.13
N ALA A 173 -7.62 -4.39 14.78
CA ALA A 173 -6.89 -5.46 15.44
C ALA A 173 -5.41 -5.52 15.00
N ALA A 174 -4.61 -6.35 15.68
CA ALA A 174 -3.17 -6.43 15.40
C ALA A 174 -2.84 -6.87 13.99
N LEU A 175 -1.91 -6.14 13.33
CA LEU A 175 -1.39 -6.52 12.03
C LEU A 175 -0.84 -7.95 12.11
N GLU A 176 -1.24 -8.76 11.15
CA GLU A 176 -0.82 -10.15 11.00
C GLU A 176 0.16 -10.27 9.84
N MET A 177 1.33 -10.83 10.12
CA MET A 177 2.27 -11.26 9.10
C MET A 177 2.17 -12.77 8.89
N LYS A 178 1.89 -13.17 7.65
CA LYS A 178 1.84 -14.57 7.23
C LYS A 178 3.06 -14.89 6.37
N VAL A 179 3.98 -15.71 6.89
CA VAL A 179 5.15 -16.14 6.11
C VAL A 179 4.76 -17.32 5.23
N LEU A 180 5.09 -17.22 3.94
CA LEU A 180 4.75 -18.18 2.91
C LEU A 180 5.90 -19.14 2.60
N LYS A 181 5.56 -20.32 2.06
CA LYS A 181 6.52 -21.22 1.42
C LYS A 181 7.19 -20.53 0.22
N GLN A 182 8.41 -20.92 -0.12
CA GLN A 182 9.05 -20.46 -1.37
C GLN A 182 8.19 -20.83 -2.59
N ALA A 183 8.24 -19.99 -3.62
CA ALA A 183 7.47 -20.11 -4.86
C ALA A 183 5.93 -19.98 -4.68
N SER A 184 5.47 -19.41 -3.57
CA SER A 184 4.03 -19.16 -3.37
C SER A 184 3.50 -18.09 -4.32
N PHE A 185 4.30 -17.06 -4.62
CA PHE A 185 3.92 -16.03 -5.58
C PHE A 185 3.96 -16.51 -7.04
N GLU A 186 4.73 -17.55 -7.34
CA GLU A 186 4.71 -18.21 -8.66
C GLU A 186 3.36 -18.94 -8.86
N VAL A 187 2.88 -19.67 -7.84
CA VAL A 187 1.55 -20.28 -7.87
C VAL A 187 0.43 -19.23 -7.99
N LEU A 188 0.57 -18.10 -7.29
CA LEU A 188 -0.38 -16.99 -7.43
C LEU A 188 -0.37 -16.39 -8.84
N MET A 189 0.81 -16.26 -9.45
CA MET A 189 0.97 -15.78 -10.82
C MET A 189 0.30 -16.73 -11.82
N ASP A 190 0.55 -18.03 -11.71
CA ASP A 190 -0.08 -19.06 -12.55
C ASP A 190 -1.61 -18.99 -12.45
N TYR A 191 -2.13 -18.81 -11.23
CA TYR A 191 -3.56 -18.58 -11.02
C TYR A 191 -4.05 -17.33 -11.75
N CYS A 192 -3.40 -16.18 -11.58
CA CYS A 192 -3.79 -14.94 -12.26
C CYS A 192 -3.75 -15.09 -13.80
N VAL A 193 -2.74 -15.78 -14.34
CA VAL A 193 -2.63 -16.07 -15.78
C VAL A 193 -3.75 -16.99 -16.24
N SER A 194 -4.12 -18.02 -15.44
CA SER A 194 -5.27 -18.89 -15.73
C SER A 194 -6.60 -18.13 -15.76
N GLN A 195 -6.70 -17.00 -15.05
CA GLN A 195 -7.84 -16.10 -15.07
C GLN A 195 -7.78 -15.04 -16.20
N GLY A 196 -6.81 -15.15 -17.11
CA GLY A 196 -6.69 -14.29 -18.29
C GLY A 196 -5.72 -13.12 -18.16
N ALA A 197 -4.93 -13.03 -17.08
CA ALA A 197 -3.88 -12.02 -16.99
C ALA A 197 -2.76 -12.29 -18.00
N SER A 198 -2.24 -11.23 -18.63
CA SER A 198 -1.08 -11.34 -19.51
C SER A 198 0.19 -11.60 -18.70
N LEU A 199 0.89 -12.69 -19.00
CA LEU A 199 2.15 -13.05 -18.36
C LEU A 199 3.21 -11.94 -18.49
N SER A 200 3.29 -11.28 -19.65
CA SER A 200 4.30 -10.23 -19.91
C SER A 200 4.02 -8.92 -19.17
N GLN A 201 2.80 -8.72 -18.67
CA GLN A 201 2.39 -7.52 -17.93
C GLN A 201 2.17 -7.80 -16.44
N TYR A 202 2.31 -9.05 -16.01
CA TYR A 202 2.06 -9.40 -14.62
C TYR A 202 3.06 -8.71 -13.71
N LYS A 203 2.53 -7.90 -12.79
CA LYS A 203 3.23 -7.37 -11.63
C LYS A 203 2.57 -7.96 -10.40
N GLY A 204 3.36 -8.44 -9.43
CA GLY A 204 2.84 -8.94 -8.17
C GLY A 204 1.98 -7.86 -7.51
N PRO A 205 0.69 -8.13 -7.21
CA PRO A 205 -0.19 -7.11 -6.65
C PRO A 205 0.20 -6.82 -5.21
N SER A 206 0.33 -5.54 -4.84
CA SER A 206 0.59 -5.12 -3.46
C SER A 206 -0.59 -5.40 -2.52
N CYS A 207 -1.81 -5.56 -3.05
CA CYS A 207 -3.01 -5.97 -2.33
C CYS A 207 -3.91 -6.89 -3.17
N ILE A 208 -4.47 -7.93 -2.53
CA ILE A 208 -5.35 -8.92 -3.14
C ILE A 208 -6.76 -8.77 -2.58
N LYS A 209 -7.76 -8.73 -3.47
CA LYS A 209 -9.19 -8.72 -3.12
C LYS A 209 -9.95 -10.01 -3.45
N SER A 210 -9.39 -10.86 -4.33
CA SER A 210 -10.01 -12.15 -4.69
C SER A 210 -9.90 -13.14 -3.53
N LYS A 211 -11.03 -13.73 -3.14
CA LYS A 211 -11.09 -14.73 -2.07
C LYS A 211 -10.34 -16.00 -2.45
N GLU A 212 -10.35 -16.36 -3.72
CA GLU A 212 -9.66 -17.52 -4.28
C GLU A 212 -8.14 -17.33 -4.21
N ALA A 213 -7.65 -16.15 -4.61
CA ALA A 213 -6.23 -15.79 -4.49
C ALA A 213 -5.76 -15.79 -3.02
N ILE A 214 -6.57 -15.26 -2.10
CA ILE A 214 -6.29 -15.31 -0.65
C ILE A 214 -6.22 -16.76 -0.16
N LYS A 215 -7.18 -17.62 -0.54
CA LYS A 215 -7.18 -19.05 -0.18
C LYS A 215 -5.93 -19.78 -0.69
N ILE A 216 -5.47 -19.46 -1.90
CA ILE A 216 -4.23 -20.03 -2.45
C ILE A 216 -3.06 -19.67 -1.55
N LEU A 217 -2.90 -18.40 -1.16
CA LEU A 217 -1.83 -17.97 -0.28
C LEU A 217 -1.97 -18.56 1.13
N ASP A 218 -3.17 -18.58 1.70
CA ASP A 218 -3.43 -19.16 3.02
C ASP A 218 -3.05 -20.64 3.10
N SER A 219 -3.26 -21.41 2.03
CA SER A 219 -2.86 -22.83 1.95
C SER A 219 -1.33 -23.03 1.97
N ARG A 220 -0.55 -21.97 1.72
CA ARG A 220 0.92 -21.98 1.67
C ARG A 220 1.57 -21.24 2.83
N VAL A 221 0.80 -20.83 3.84
CA VAL A 221 1.33 -20.21 5.05
C VAL A 221 2.13 -21.24 5.85
N MET A 222 3.36 -20.88 6.22
CA MET A 222 4.23 -21.65 7.10
C MET A 222 4.12 -21.19 8.56
N ALA A 223 3.99 -19.89 8.78
CA ALA A 223 3.93 -19.30 10.11
C ALA A 223 3.12 -18.00 10.11
N ARG A 224 2.56 -17.67 11.27
CA ARG A 224 1.76 -16.46 11.52
C ARG A 224 2.35 -15.71 12.70
N PHE A 225 2.45 -14.39 12.56
CA PHE A 225 2.96 -13.49 13.58
C PHE A 225 2.01 -12.30 13.70
N PHE A 226 1.85 -11.79 14.91
CA PHE A 226 1.02 -10.62 15.17
C PHE A 226 1.88 -9.57 15.85
N SER A 227 1.57 -8.30 15.62
CA SER A 227 2.15 -7.21 16.39
C SER A 227 1.80 -7.35 17.88
N PRO A 228 2.78 -7.59 18.77
CA PRO A 228 2.52 -7.82 20.20
C PRO A 228 2.14 -6.55 20.97
N LYS A 229 2.34 -5.37 20.37
CA LYS A 229 2.17 -4.06 21.02
C LYS A 229 1.39 -3.12 20.11
N LYS A 230 0.92 -2.01 20.68
CA LYS A 230 0.29 -0.93 19.91
C LYS A 230 1.40 0.02 19.40
N PRO A 231 1.26 0.59 18.19
CA PRO A 231 2.26 1.50 17.63
C PRO A 231 2.37 2.80 18.45
N LYS A 232 3.56 3.40 18.46
CA LYS A 232 3.82 4.68 19.15
C LYS A 232 3.27 5.85 18.32
N GLU A 233 2.85 6.93 19.00
CA GLU A 233 2.28 8.12 18.35
C GLU A 233 3.33 8.98 17.65
N PHE A 234 4.59 8.98 18.13
CA PHE A 234 5.67 9.82 17.59
C PHE A 234 7.04 9.15 17.74
N GLY A 235 7.83 9.24 16.66
CA GLY A 235 9.27 9.01 16.58
C GLY A 235 9.84 10.00 15.59
#